data_AF-A0A660SNT5-F1
#
_entry.id   AF-A0A660SNT5-F1
#
_cell.length_a   1.000
_cell.length_b   1.000
_cell.length_c   1.000
_cell.angle_alpha   90.00
_cell.angle_beta   90.00
_cell.angle_gamma   90.00
#
_symmetry.space_group_name_H-M   'P 1'
#
loop_
_entity.id
_entity.type
_entity.pdbx_description
1 polymer ?
#
loop_
_entity_poly.entity_id
_entity_poly.type
_entity_poly.pdbx_seq_one_letter_code
_entity_poly.pdbx_strand_id
1 'polypeptide(L)'
;ATNLLNLAEESIWLGVYKEIEPDQYHSCIPDIVSEARLRNLANKFHTLQSTYDTYLSGSDIAEKDGNLPVMRGQITVIFHLLDTVETLVHYYERHTLKNWTKKLKEPINNKELLGIILGYFITYSDRYIGAARDLCRGILKSYAIQGEIEVPIPNYRGFHVRPSTLIAKIAIHYGSEVTMILGKASYDASLPLELFRANEELNRRKRDAVARYVMEHKLIVNDAGATYEAPLMKKILRVIFLDLLEKQKIMIYDNDFSFGDLAPYENETLAEFIKRGIALYLAMGKIDIVSGDTVRFQGDLRVLEDIRYLAENGYGEDKFGNNTVLPKNLSYLKR
;
A
#
# COMPACT_ATOMS: atom_id res chain seq x y z
N ALA A 1 12.78 -15.24 -3.92
CA ALA A 1 12.83 -13.78 -4.03
C ALA A 1 11.73 -13.08 -3.22
N THR A 2 10.44 -13.18 -3.55
CA THR A 2 9.35 -12.47 -2.82
C THR A 2 9.33 -12.74 -1.30
N ASN A 3 9.47 -14.00 -0.89
CA ASN A 3 9.56 -14.34 0.55
C ASN A 3 10.75 -13.65 1.23
N LEU A 4 11.89 -13.49 0.54
CA LEU A 4 13.04 -12.77 1.09
C LEU A 4 12.73 -11.28 1.26
N LEU A 5 12.06 -10.66 0.28
CA LEU A 5 11.64 -9.26 0.36
C LEU A 5 10.73 -9.03 1.57
N ASN A 6 9.77 -9.95 1.82
CA ASN A 6 8.93 -9.89 3.01
C ASN A 6 9.76 -9.99 4.30
N LEU A 7 10.75 -10.90 4.37
CA LEU A 7 11.63 -11.00 5.53
C LEU A 7 12.50 -9.74 5.72
N ALA A 8 12.95 -9.12 4.64
CA ALA A 8 13.72 -7.88 4.69
C ALA A 8 12.91 -6.73 5.31
N GLU A 9 11.63 -6.61 4.95
CA GLU A 9 10.69 -5.65 5.55
C GLU A 9 10.39 -5.98 7.03
N GLU A 10 10.35 -7.26 7.40
CA GLU A 10 10.19 -7.68 8.79
C GLU A 10 11.41 -7.37 9.67
N SER A 11 12.58 -7.21 9.08
CA SER A 11 13.86 -7.04 9.76
C SER A 11 14.36 -5.59 9.90
N ILE A 12 13.56 -4.58 9.51
CA ILE A 12 13.95 -3.16 9.55
C ILE A 12 14.50 -2.72 10.93
N TRP A 13 14.01 -3.33 12.01
CA TRP A 13 14.46 -3.05 13.38
C TRP A 13 15.94 -3.39 13.63
N LEU A 14 16.57 -4.22 12.79
CA LEU A 14 18.02 -4.45 12.85
C LEU A 14 18.82 -3.18 12.57
N GLY A 15 18.22 -2.16 11.92
CA GLY A 15 18.84 -0.87 11.67
C GLY A 15 19.07 -0.01 12.91
N VAL A 16 18.68 -0.45 14.11
CA VAL A 16 18.78 0.32 15.37
C VAL A 16 20.20 0.84 15.67
N TYR A 17 21.24 0.11 15.26
CA TYR A 17 22.64 0.52 15.47
C TYR A 17 23.01 1.85 14.78
N LYS A 18 22.20 2.32 13.82
CA LYS A 18 22.39 3.59 13.11
C LYS A 18 21.92 4.79 13.93
N GLU A 19 21.04 4.56 14.91
CA GLU A 19 20.35 5.61 15.68
C GLU A 19 20.90 5.76 17.10
N ILE A 20 21.90 4.96 17.47
CA ILE A 20 22.45 4.90 18.83
C ILE A 20 23.98 4.89 18.79
N GLU A 21 24.60 5.52 19.78
CA GLU A 21 26.05 5.49 19.94
C GLU A 21 26.52 4.18 20.62
N PRO A 22 27.76 3.71 20.37
CA PRO A 22 28.25 2.44 20.90
C PRO A 22 28.22 2.28 22.43
N ASP A 23 28.31 3.38 23.18
CA ASP A 23 28.17 3.40 24.64
C ASP A 23 26.73 3.17 25.11
N GLN A 24 25.75 3.41 24.24
CA GLN A 24 24.31 3.27 24.51
C GLN A 24 23.74 1.92 24.07
N TYR A 25 24.53 1.02 23.47
CA TYR A 25 24.08 -0.28 22.97
C TYR A 25 23.31 -1.14 23.99
N HIS A 26 23.63 -1.01 25.28
CA HIS A 26 22.93 -1.71 26.36
C HIS A 26 21.43 -1.37 26.44
N SER A 27 21.01 -0.20 25.96
CA SER A 27 19.60 0.23 25.97
C SER A 27 18.72 -0.52 24.96
N CYS A 28 19.31 -1.23 24.01
CA CYS A 28 18.57 -1.94 22.96
C CYS A 28 18.11 -3.35 23.36
N ILE A 29 18.80 -3.98 24.33
CA ILE A 29 18.54 -5.36 24.73
C ILE A 29 17.90 -5.34 26.12
N PRO A 30 16.73 -5.98 26.33
CA PRO A 30 16.05 -6.92 25.42
C PRO A 30 14.95 -6.31 24.53
N ASP A 31 14.66 -5.01 24.64
CA ASP A 31 13.42 -4.44 24.09
C ASP A 31 13.40 -4.39 22.56
N ILE A 32 14.40 -3.75 21.95
CA ILE A 32 14.51 -3.64 20.49
C ILE A 32 15.12 -4.90 19.90
N VAL A 33 16.21 -5.38 20.48
CA VAL A 33 16.91 -6.60 20.09
C VAL A 33 16.77 -7.60 21.22
N SER A 34 16.20 -8.78 20.95
CA SER A 34 16.13 -9.88 21.93
C SER A 34 16.38 -11.24 21.33
N GLU A 35 16.75 -12.19 22.18
CA GLU A 35 16.87 -13.62 21.86
C GLU A 35 15.61 -14.10 21.11
N ALA A 36 14.42 -13.80 21.64
CA ALA A 36 13.17 -14.25 21.04
C ALA A 36 12.94 -13.70 19.62
N ARG A 37 13.25 -12.42 19.39
CA ARG A 37 13.09 -11.78 18.07
C ARG A 37 14.12 -12.31 17.06
N LEU A 38 15.38 -12.42 17.48
CA LEU A 38 16.47 -12.94 16.65
C LEU A 38 16.21 -14.39 16.24
N ARG A 39 15.83 -15.25 17.19
CA ARG A 39 15.45 -16.63 16.93
C ARG A 39 14.32 -16.77 15.92
N ASN A 40 13.27 -15.94 16.06
CA ASN A 40 12.17 -15.96 15.11
C ASN A 40 12.64 -15.62 13.69
N LEU A 41 13.49 -14.60 13.56
CA LEU A 41 14.02 -14.18 12.26
C LEU A 41 15.01 -15.20 11.67
N ALA A 42 15.93 -15.74 12.49
CA ALA A 42 16.88 -16.78 12.10
C ALA A 42 16.15 -18.01 11.54
N ASN A 43 15.13 -18.51 12.26
CA ASN A 43 14.31 -19.64 11.81
C ASN A 43 13.61 -19.38 10.47
N LYS A 44 13.15 -18.15 10.23
CA LYS A 44 12.53 -17.78 8.94
C LYS A 44 13.55 -17.80 7.79
N PHE A 45 14.75 -17.26 8.00
CA PHE A 45 15.81 -17.35 6.99
C PHE A 45 16.29 -18.79 6.78
N HIS A 46 16.39 -19.60 7.83
CA HIS A 46 16.68 -21.03 7.72
C HIS A 46 15.61 -21.78 6.93
N THR A 47 14.33 -21.47 7.16
CA THR A 47 13.20 -22.03 6.40
C THR A 47 13.30 -21.64 4.92
N LEU A 48 13.66 -20.39 4.63
CA LEU A 48 13.86 -19.92 3.27
C LEU A 48 15.03 -20.66 2.58
N GLN A 49 16.14 -20.87 3.30
CA GLN A 49 17.26 -21.68 2.82
C GLN A 49 16.84 -23.12 2.54
N SER A 50 16.13 -23.75 3.49
CA SER A 50 15.63 -25.12 3.34
C SER A 50 14.67 -25.26 2.16
N THR A 51 13.82 -24.25 1.93
CA THR A 51 12.92 -24.22 0.78
C THR A 51 13.71 -24.16 -0.53
N TYR A 52 14.73 -23.30 -0.61
CA TYR A 52 15.61 -23.26 -1.77
C TYR A 52 16.30 -24.62 -1.98
N ASP A 53 16.91 -25.17 -0.93
CA ASP A 53 17.68 -26.41 -1.01
C ASP A 53 16.79 -27.61 -1.39
N THR A 54 15.49 -27.58 -1.03
CA THR A 54 14.52 -28.63 -1.38
C THR A 54 14.01 -28.54 -2.81
N TYR A 55 13.69 -27.33 -3.29
CA TYR A 55 12.93 -27.16 -4.54
C TYR A 55 13.74 -26.59 -5.71
N LEU A 56 14.89 -25.96 -5.45
CA LEU A 56 15.68 -25.27 -6.49
C LEU A 56 17.10 -25.82 -6.62
N SER A 57 17.69 -26.31 -5.53
CA SER A 57 19.03 -26.88 -5.58
C SER A 57 19.09 -28.07 -6.54
N GLY A 58 20.08 -28.07 -7.44
CA GLY A 58 20.24 -29.12 -8.47
C GLY A 58 19.18 -29.13 -9.56
N SER A 59 18.35 -28.08 -9.68
CA SER A 59 17.42 -27.92 -10.80
C SER A 59 18.08 -27.25 -12.01
N ASP A 60 17.61 -27.57 -13.22
CA ASP A 60 18.05 -26.93 -14.47
C ASP A 60 17.96 -25.40 -14.43
N ILE A 61 16.99 -24.85 -13.68
CA ILE A 61 16.80 -23.41 -13.54
C ILE A 61 17.94 -22.80 -12.71
N ALA A 62 18.32 -23.44 -11.60
CA ALA A 62 19.42 -22.97 -10.77
C ALA A 62 20.79 -23.08 -11.45
N GLU A 63 20.96 -24.02 -12.39
CA GLU A 63 22.17 -24.11 -13.21
C GLU A 63 22.24 -23.01 -14.28
N LYS A 64 21.09 -22.64 -14.86
CA LYS A 64 21.00 -21.63 -15.93
C LYS A 64 21.01 -20.20 -15.40
N ASP A 65 20.43 -19.96 -14.22
CA ASP A 65 20.36 -18.64 -13.60
C ASP A 65 21.34 -18.51 -12.44
N GLY A 66 22.49 -17.88 -12.73
CA GLY A 66 23.54 -17.63 -11.75
C GLY A 66 23.11 -16.75 -10.56
N ASN A 67 21.98 -16.04 -10.65
CA ASN A 67 21.48 -15.25 -9.51
C ASN A 67 20.88 -16.13 -8.40
N LEU A 68 20.38 -17.33 -8.73
CA LEU A 68 19.75 -18.21 -7.74
C LEU A 68 20.77 -18.77 -6.73
N PRO A 69 21.93 -19.32 -7.14
CA PRO A 69 22.99 -19.69 -6.20
C PRO A 69 23.50 -18.51 -5.37
N VAL A 70 23.61 -17.32 -5.96
CA VAL A 70 24.01 -16.10 -5.23
C VAL A 70 22.96 -15.74 -4.18
N MET A 71 21.67 -15.77 -4.52
CA MET A 71 20.57 -15.53 -3.58
C MET A 71 20.60 -16.55 -2.43
N ARG A 72 20.86 -17.83 -2.73
CA ARG A 72 21.03 -18.86 -1.70
C ARG A 72 22.20 -18.54 -0.77
N GLY A 73 23.35 -18.18 -1.33
CA GLY A 73 24.52 -17.77 -0.54
C GLY A 73 24.22 -16.59 0.40
N GLN A 74 23.50 -15.59 -0.08
CA GLN A 74 23.04 -14.46 0.73
C GLN A 74 22.16 -14.91 1.91
N ILE A 75 21.19 -15.80 1.65
CA ILE A 75 20.32 -16.36 2.69
C ILE A 75 21.16 -17.09 3.76
N THR A 76 22.13 -17.90 3.35
CA THR A 76 23.02 -18.64 4.26
C THR A 76 23.83 -17.70 5.16
N VAL A 77 24.42 -16.64 4.59
CA VAL A 77 25.17 -15.65 5.38
C VAL A 77 24.28 -14.96 6.40
N ILE A 78 23.09 -14.51 5.98
CA ILE A 78 22.13 -13.85 6.87
C ILE A 78 21.72 -14.80 8.00
N PHE A 79 21.36 -16.05 7.67
CA PHE A 79 20.98 -17.05 8.67
C PHE A 79 22.08 -17.24 9.73
N HIS A 80 23.33 -17.48 9.33
CA HIS A 80 24.41 -17.74 10.29
C HIS A 80 24.79 -16.51 11.12
N LEU A 81 24.68 -15.29 10.57
CA LEU A 81 24.85 -14.07 11.36
C LEU A 81 23.77 -13.96 12.44
N LEU A 82 22.51 -14.23 12.08
CA LEU A 82 21.37 -14.18 13.01
C LEU A 82 21.43 -15.28 14.08
N ASP A 83 21.77 -16.50 13.70
CA ASP A 83 21.93 -17.65 14.60
C ASP A 83 23.07 -17.42 15.61
N THR A 84 24.19 -16.87 15.14
CA THR A 84 25.32 -16.53 16.04
C THR A 84 24.93 -15.43 17.02
N VAL A 85 24.29 -14.36 16.56
CA VAL A 85 23.92 -13.25 17.44
C VAL A 85 22.78 -13.60 18.38
N GLU A 86 21.86 -14.50 17.99
CA GLU A 86 20.88 -15.09 18.91
C GLU A 86 21.58 -15.69 20.14
N THR A 87 22.63 -16.49 19.90
CA THR A 87 23.41 -17.13 20.98
C THR A 87 24.10 -16.11 21.87
N LEU A 88 24.70 -15.06 21.29
CA LEU A 88 25.36 -14.00 22.05
C LEU A 88 24.38 -13.15 22.87
N VAL A 89 23.22 -12.83 22.30
CA VAL A 89 22.15 -12.08 22.98
C VAL A 89 21.52 -12.93 24.08
N HIS A 90 21.31 -14.22 23.86
CA HIS A 90 20.90 -15.16 24.92
C HIS A 90 21.87 -15.11 26.10
N TYR A 91 23.17 -15.17 25.83
CA TYR A 91 24.20 -15.06 26.85
C TYR A 91 24.06 -13.74 27.63
N TYR A 92 23.96 -12.61 26.92
CA TYR A 92 23.80 -11.30 27.55
C TYR A 92 22.51 -11.22 28.40
N GLU A 93 21.35 -11.59 27.86
CA GLU A 93 20.06 -11.51 28.56
C GLU A 93 19.99 -12.38 29.82
N ARG A 94 20.50 -13.61 29.73
CA ARG A 94 20.32 -14.61 30.79
C ARG A 94 21.46 -14.61 31.80
N HIS A 95 22.67 -14.26 31.38
CA HIS A 95 23.87 -14.45 32.18
C HIS A 95 24.59 -13.15 32.55
N THR A 96 24.30 -12.01 31.91
CA THR A 96 24.91 -10.72 32.26
C THR A 96 23.91 -9.72 32.83
N LEU A 97 22.71 -9.57 32.24
CA LEU A 97 21.67 -8.66 32.76
C LEU A 97 21.09 -9.09 34.12
N LYS A 98 20.98 -10.40 34.33
CA LYS A 98 20.55 -10.99 35.60
C LYS A 98 21.80 -11.44 36.32
N ASN A 99 22.21 -10.75 37.39
CA ASN A 99 23.33 -11.16 38.23
C ASN A 99 23.06 -12.53 38.88
N TRP A 100 23.42 -13.62 38.20
CA TRP A 100 23.44 -14.94 38.84
C TRP A 100 24.61 -14.99 39.82
N THR A 101 24.36 -15.50 41.01
CA THR A 101 25.26 -15.53 42.19
C THR A 101 26.55 -16.35 42.02
N LYS A 102 26.83 -16.88 40.82
CA LYS A 102 28.09 -17.55 40.51
C LYS A 102 29.01 -16.60 39.73
N LYS A 103 30.15 -16.26 40.35
CA LYS A 103 31.31 -15.65 39.70
C LYS A 103 31.88 -16.60 38.64
N LEU A 104 31.20 -16.72 37.50
CA LEU A 104 31.85 -17.17 36.27
C LEU A 104 32.83 -16.06 35.88
N LYS A 105 34.09 -16.40 35.65
CA LYS A 105 35.05 -15.45 35.07
C LYS A 105 34.59 -15.21 33.64
N GLU A 106 34.00 -14.05 33.39
CA GLU A 106 33.53 -13.68 32.06
C GLU A 106 34.72 -13.70 31.08
N PRO A 107 34.63 -14.41 29.94
CA PRO A 107 35.69 -14.43 28.95
C PRO A 107 35.82 -13.10 28.21
N ILE A 108 34.77 -12.27 28.22
CA ILE A 108 34.67 -10.97 27.57
C ILE A 108 33.81 -10.04 28.42
N ASN A 109 34.16 -8.76 28.50
CA ASN A 109 33.36 -7.78 29.24
C ASN A 109 32.11 -7.37 28.44
N ASN A 110 31.07 -6.92 29.15
CA ASN A 110 29.79 -6.55 28.54
C ASN A 110 29.88 -5.48 27.44
N LYS A 111 30.78 -4.48 27.59
CA LYS A 111 30.90 -3.41 26.60
C LYS A 111 31.46 -3.94 25.27
N GLU A 112 32.47 -4.79 25.34
CA GLU A 112 33.07 -5.43 24.19
C GLU A 112 32.10 -6.43 23.54
N LEU A 113 31.39 -7.22 24.34
CA LEU A 113 30.34 -8.13 23.86
C LEU A 113 29.23 -7.39 23.12
N LEU A 114 28.72 -6.27 23.69
CA LEU A 114 27.72 -5.44 23.01
C LEU A 114 28.25 -4.85 21.70
N GLY A 115 29.53 -4.46 21.66
CA GLY A 115 30.21 -4.04 20.43
C GLY A 115 30.22 -5.12 19.35
N ILE A 116 30.44 -6.39 19.72
CA ILE A 116 30.36 -7.54 18.80
C ILE A 116 28.91 -7.80 18.37
N ILE A 117 27.96 -7.79 19.31
CA ILE A 117 26.55 -8.03 19.00
C ILE A 117 26.02 -6.97 18.04
N LEU A 118 26.03 -5.69 18.43
CA LEU A 118 25.41 -4.62 17.64
C LEU A 118 26.32 -4.13 16.51
N GLY A 119 27.58 -3.83 16.84
CA GLY A 119 28.55 -3.23 15.92
C GLY A 119 29.03 -4.19 14.83
N TYR A 120 28.94 -5.50 15.04
CA TYR A 120 29.24 -6.50 14.02
C TYR A 120 27.99 -7.25 13.58
N PHE A 121 27.45 -8.15 14.40
CA PHE A 121 26.46 -9.11 13.88
C PHE A 121 25.14 -8.45 13.44
N ILE A 122 24.56 -7.55 14.25
CA ILE A 122 23.33 -6.83 13.86
C ILE A 122 23.60 -5.95 12.64
N THR A 123 24.72 -5.21 12.64
CA THR A 123 25.13 -4.35 11.53
C THR A 123 25.27 -5.13 10.21
N TYR A 124 25.99 -6.24 10.21
CA TYR A 124 26.18 -7.04 9.00
C TYR A 124 24.91 -7.80 8.61
N SER A 125 24.08 -8.23 9.57
CA SER A 125 22.77 -8.82 9.25
C SER A 125 21.89 -7.84 8.47
N ASP A 126 21.76 -6.60 8.95
CA ASP A 126 21.03 -5.51 8.26
C ASP A 126 21.60 -5.24 6.85
N ARG A 127 22.93 -5.15 6.73
CA ARG A 127 23.60 -4.91 5.43
C ARG A 127 23.37 -6.03 4.42
N TYR A 128 23.55 -7.29 4.82
CA TYR A 128 23.36 -8.43 3.92
C TYR A 128 21.89 -8.60 3.53
N ILE A 129 20.95 -8.35 4.46
CA ILE A 129 19.52 -8.32 4.13
C ILE A 129 19.22 -7.21 3.11
N GLY A 130 19.78 -6.02 3.29
CA GLY A 130 19.66 -4.92 2.31
C GLY A 130 20.18 -5.31 0.92
N ALA A 131 21.37 -5.90 0.83
CA ALA A 131 21.94 -6.36 -0.43
C ALA A 131 21.10 -7.50 -1.07
N ALA A 132 20.61 -8.43 -0.26
CA ALA A 132 19.76 -9.52 -0.73
C ALA A 132 18.40 -9.02 -1.25
N ARG A 133 17.88 -7.92 -0.68
CA ARG A 133 16.66 -7.25 -1.18
C ARG A 133 16.86 -6.73 -2.60
N ASP A 134 17.96 -6.05 -2.86
CA ASP A 134 18.24 -5.49 -4.19
C ASP A 134 18.47 -6.59 -5.22
N LEU A 135 19.20 -7.66 -4.86
CA LEU A 135 19.33 -8.86 -5.69
C LEU A 135 17.96 -9.49 -6.00
N CYS A 136 17.09 -9.64 -4.99
CA CYS A 136 15.77 -10.24 -5.19
C CYS A 136 14.88 -9.41 -6.12
N ARG A 137 14.94 -8.08 -6.05
CA ARG A 137 14.25 -7.20 -7.01
C ARG A 137 14.77 -7.40 -8.44
N GLY A 138 16.08 -7.50 -8.61
CA GLY A 138 16.70 -7.81 -9.91
C GLY A 138 16.24 -9.16 -10.47
N ILE A 139 16.23 -10.20 -9.63
CA ILE A 139 15.73 -11.54 -10.00
C ILE A 139 14.24 -11.44 -10.37
N LEU A 140 13.39 -10.82 -9.56
CA LEU A 140 11.97 -10.71 -9.90
C LEU A 140 11.79 -10.03 -11.25
N LYS A 141 12.50 -8.94 -11.53
CA LYS A 141 12.44 -8.24 -12.82
C LYS A 141 12.79 -9.16 -14.01
N SER A 142 13.77 -10.06 -13.88
CA SER A 142 14.14 -10.96 -14.98
C SER A 142 13.11 -12.06 -15.26
N TYR A 143 12.31 -12.45 -14.26
CA TYR A 143 11.21 -13.41 -14.39
C TYR A 143 9.85 -12.74 -14.59
N ALA A 144 9.80 -11.43 -14.85
CA ALA A 144 8.54 -10.72 -15.02
C ALA A 144 7.83 -11.18 -16.31
N ILE A 145 6.68 -11.84 -16.14
CA ILE A 145 5.78 -12.15 -17.24
C ILE A 145 4.83 -10.98 -17.40
N GLN A 146 4.84 -10.36 -18.57
CA GLN A 146 3.96 -9.22 -18.87
C GLN A 146 2.52 -9.69 -19.10
N GLY A 147 1.56 -8.94 -18.59
CA GLY A 147 0.15 -9.17 -18.81
C GLY A 147 -0.68 -7.91 -18.56
N GLU A 148 -1.99 -8.07 -18.54
CA GLU A 148 -2.92 -7.00 -18.25
C GLU A 148 -4.13 -7.48 -17.45
N ILE A 149 -4.68 -6.59 -16.64
CA ILE A 149 -5.92 -6.82 -15.89
C ILE A 149 -6.82 -5.60 -16.02
N GLU A 150 -8.11 -5.82 -15.84
CA GLU A 150 -9.09 -4.76 -15.71
C GLU A 150 -9.78 -4.89 -14.35
N VAL A 151 -9.79 -3.80 -13.58
CA VAL A 151 -10.29 -3.77 -12.19
C VAL A 151 -11.23 -2.59 -11.99
N PRO A 152 -12.23 -2.70 -11.09
CA PRO A 152 -13.12 -1.59 -10.78
C PRO A 152 -12.35 -0.45 -10.12
N ILE A 153 -12.75 0.80 -10.38
CA ILE A 153 -12.21 1.96 -9.67
C ILE A 153 -12.63 1.92 -8.18
N PRO A 154 -11.80 2.42 -7.24
CA PRO A 154 -12.19 2.48 -5.83
C PRO A 154 -13.53 3.20 -5.63
N ASN A 155 -14.38 2.60 -4.79
CA ASN A 155 -15.75 3.06 -4.58
C ASN A 155 -15.81 4.45 -3.94
N TYR A 156 -14.93 4.73 -2.99
CA TYR A 156 -14.86 6.00 -2.29
C TYR A 156 -13.87 6.94 -3.00
N ARG A 157 -14.37 7.95 -3.72
CA ARG A 157 -13.56 9.01 -4.34
C ARG A 157 -12.46 8.56 -5.32
N GLY A 158 -12.49 7.31 -5.78
CA GLY A 158 -11.55 6.77 -6.74
C GLY A 158 -10.11 6.65 -6.21
N PHE A 159 -9.12 6.83 -7.07
CA PHE A 159 -7.69 6.73 -6.73
C PHE A 159 -7.18 7.94 -5.95
N HIS A 160 -7.71 8.16 -4.74
CA HIS A 160 -7.19 9.14 -3.78
C HIS A 160 -5.98 8.58 -3.02
N VAL A 161 -5.61 9.23 -1.91
CA VAL A 161 -4.40 8.93 -1.13
C VAL A 161 -4.21 7.46 -0.83
N ARG A 162 -5.22 6.79 -0.24
CA ARG A 162 -5.05 5.44 0.28
C ARG A 162 -4.97 4.36 -0.82
N PRO A 163 -5.94 4.23 -1.75
CA PRO A 163 -5.84 3.26 -2.84
C PRO A 163 -4.55 3.39 -3.64
N SER A 164 -4.17 4.62 -4.00
CA SER A 164 -2.97 4.89 -4.79
C SER A 164 -1.68 4.54 -4.03
N THR A 165 -1.61 4.85 -2.73
CA THR A 165 -0.45 4.48 -1.91
C THR A 165 -0.30 2.97 -1.81
N LEU A 166 -1.40 2.23 -1.65
CA LEU A 166 -1.37 0.78 -1.58
C LEU A 166 -0.92 0.15 -2.90
N ILE A 167 -1.46 0.61 -4.04
CA ILE A 167 -1.03 0.15 -5.37
C ILE A 167 0.46 0.43 -5.58
N ALA A 168 0.93 1.64 -5.26
CA ALA A 168 2.34 2.01 -5.39
C ALA A 168 3.23 1.12 -4.51
N LYS A 169 2.83 0.85 -3.26
CA LYS A 169 3.55 -0.07 -2.38
C LYS A 169 3.63 -1.49 -2.95
N ILE A 170 2.58 -1.99 -3.62
CA ILE A 170 2.64 -3.28 -4.31
C ILE A 170 3.68 -3.22 -5.44
N ALA A 171 3.62 -2.22 -6.33
CA ALA A 171 4.58 -2.09 -7.43
C ALA A 171 6.03 -1.98 -6.94
N ILE A 172 6.28 -1.15 -5.91
CA ILE A 172 7.60 -0.96 -5.28
C ILE A 172 8.09 -2.24 -4.58
N HIS A 173 7.18 -3.01 -3.99
CA HIS A 173 7.53 -4.26 -3.32
C HIS A 173 8.21 -5.22 -4.31
N TYR A 174 7.60 -5.48 -5.47
CA TYR A 174 8.16 -6.39 -6.47
C TYR A 174 9.31 -5.78 -7.28
N GLY A 175 9.38 -4.45 -7.38
CA GLY A 175 10.40 -3.75 -8.19
C GLY A 175 10.17 -3.87 -9.70
N SER A 176 8.93 -4.19 -10.11
CA SER A 176 8.53 -4.35 -11.51
C SER A 176 7.78 -3.11 -12.01
N GLU A 177 7.92 -2.83 -13.31
CA GLU A 177 7.20 -1.74 -13.97
C GLU A 177 5.72 -2.14 -14.15
N VAL A 178 4.83 -1.29 -13.65
CA VAL A 178 3.38 -1.43 -13.82
C VAL A 178 2.80 -0.08 -14.22
N THR A 179 1.99 -0.10 -15.27
CA THR A 179 1.35 1.09 -15.83
C THR A 179 -0.16 0.95 -15.72
N MET A 180 -0.81 1.99 -15.20
CA MET A 180 -2.25 2.14 -15.26
C MET A 180 -2.64 2.84 -16.56
N ILE A 181 -3.59 2.27 -17.30
CA ILE A 181 -4.12 2.81 -18.56
C ILE A 181 -5.55 3.27 -18.33
N LEU A 182 -5.78 4.57 -18.56
CA LEU A 182 -7.10 5.18 -18.46
C LEU A 182 -7.45 5.92 -19.76
N GLY A 183 -8.24 5.28 -20.62
CA GLY A 183 -8.52 5.78 -21.97
C GLY A 183 -7.26 5.75 -22.84
N LYS A 184 -6.76 6.93 -23.23
CA LYS A 184 -5.53 7.07 -24.04
C LYS A 184 -4.29 7.44 -23.21
N ALA A 185 -4.46 7.70 -21.91
CA ALA A 185 -3.38 8.12 -21.04
C ALA A 185 -2.83 6.92 -20.24
N SER A 186 -1.53 6.97 -19.98
CA SER A 186 -0.77 6.00 -19.19
C SER A 186 -0.17 6.68 -17.96
N TYR A 187 -0.18 5.99 -16.83
CA TYR A 187 0.29 6.50 -15.54
C TYR A 187 1.16 5.44 -14.86
N ASP A 188 2.28 5.85 -14.28
CA ASP A 188 3.16 4.94 -13.53
C ASP A 188 2.49 4.56 -12.20
N ALA A 189 2.18 3.27 -12.04
CA ALA A 189 1.49 2.77 -10.85
C ALA A 189 2.38 2.74 -9.60
N SER A 190 3.70 2.85 -9.74
CA SER A 190 4.64 2.95 -8.62
C SER A 190 4.70 4.35 -7.99
N LEU A 191 4.09 5.35 -8.65
CA LEU A 191 4.07 6.74 -8.20
C LEU A 191 2.65 7.15 -7.78
N PRO A 192 2.38 7.33 -6.46
CA PRO A 192 1.05 7.72 -6.00
C PRO A 192 0.49 8.99 -6.67
N LEU A 193 1.36 9.96 -6.97
CA LEU A 193 0.97 11.21 -7.63
C LEU A 193 0.44 11.00 -9.07
N GLU A 194 0.97 10.01 -9.80
CA GLU A 194 0.49 9.69 -11.15
C GLU A 194 -0.92 9.07 -11.08
N LEU A 195 -1.18 8.24 -10.07
CA LEU A 195 -2.52 7.69 -9.81
C LEU A 195 -3.51 8.79 -9.37
N PHE A 196 -3.08 9.78 -8.58
CA PHE A 196 -3.91 10.95 -8.26
C PHE A 196 -4.25 11.76 -9.50
N ARG A 197 -3.27 11.96 -10.39
CA ARG A 197 -3.49 12.67 -11.65
C ARG A 197 -4.52 11.96 -12.53
N ALA A 198 -4.48 10.63 -12.58
CA ALA A 198 -5.53 9.86 -13.23
C ALA A 198 -6.88 9.99 -12.52
N ASN A 199 -6.91 10.11 -11.19
CA ASN A 199 -8.14 10.35 -10.45
C ASN A 199 -8.78 11.69 -10.80
N GLU A 200 -8.00 12.74 -11.06
CA GLU A 200 -8.54 14.02 -11.52
C GLU A 200 -9.23 13.92 -12.89
N GLU A 201 -8.68 13.10 -13.79
CA GLU A 201 -9.32 12.76 -15.07
C GLU A 201 -10.65 12.02 -14.84
N LEU A 202 -10.68 11.04 -13.94
CA LEU A 202 -11.91 10.32 -13.57
C LEU A 202 -12.95 11.25 -12.96
N ASN A 203 -12.54 12.12 -12.04
CA ASN A 203 -13.41 13.12 -11.40
C ASN A 203 -13.98 14.11 -12.42
N ARG A 204 -13.19 14.49 -13.44
CA ARG A 204 -13.71 15.29 -14.56
C ARG A 204 -14.80 14.53 -15.34
N ARG A 205 -14.54 13.29 -15.76
CA ARG A 205 -15.52 12.45 -16.49
C ARG A 205 -16.80 12.23 -15.70
N LYS A 206 -16.68 11.98 -14.39
CA LYS A 206 -17.81 11.88 -13.45
C LYS A 206 -18.66 13.15 -13.47
N ARG A 207 -18.04 14.33 -13.33
CA ARG A 207 -18.73 15.63 -13.40
C ARG A 207 -19.44 15.83 -14.74
N ASP A 208 -18.79 15.49 -15.85
CA ASP A 208 -19.38 15.58 -17.19
C ASP A 208 -20.58 14.64 -17.36
N ALA A 209 -20.53 13.44 -16.78
CA ALA A 209 -21.63 12.48 -16.80
C ALA A 209 -22.86 13.02 -16.04
N VAL A 210 -22.66 13.60 -14.85
CA VAL A 210 -23.75 14.19 -14.08
C VAL A 210 -24.33 15.43 -14.77
N ALA A 211 -23.48 16.27 -15.37
CA ALA A 211 -23.95 17.39 -16.16
C ALA A 211 -24.88 16.92 -17.30
N ARG A 212 -24.54 15.82 -17.99
CA ARG A 212 -25.42 15.21 -19.00
C ARG A 212 -26.71 14.68 -18.40
N TYR A 213 -26.65 13.92 -17.31
CA TYR A 213 -27.86 13.39 -16.66
C TYR A 213 -28.83 14.49 -16.22
N VAL A 214 -28.31 15.62 -15.73
CA VAL A 214 -29.12 16.79 -15.38
C VAL A 214 -29.78 17.38 -16.62
N MET A 215 -29.05 17.57 -17.71
CA MET A 215 -29.58 18.14 -18.96
C MET A 215 -30.64 17.24 -19.62
N GLU A 216 -30.47 15.93 -19.54
CA GLU A 216 -31.40 14.92 -20.09
C GLU A 216 -32.63 14.70 -19.19
N HIS A 217 -32.64 15.24 -17.96
CA HIS A 217 -33.73 15.05 -17.03
C HIS A 217 -35.01 15.73 -17.53
N LYS A 218 -36.15 15.04 -17.39
CA LYS A 218 -37.47 15.50 -17.89
C LYS A 218 -37.93 16.88 -17.39
N LEU A 219 -37.43 17.31 -16.24
CA LEU A 219 -37.71 18.63 -15.64
C LEU A 219 -36.76 19.75 -16.13
N ILE A 220 -35.73 19.41 -16.92
CA ILE A 220 -34.70 20.33 -17.41
C ILE A 220 -34.72 20.42 -18.94
N VAL A 221 -34.96 19.31 -19.63
CA VAL A 221 -34.80 19.21 -21.10
C VAL A 221 -35.51 20.32 -21.90
N ASN A 222 -36.67 20.79 -21.43
CA ASN A 222 -37.44 21.86 -22.08
C ASN A 222 -37.26 23.26 -21.43
N ASP A 223 -36.71 23.31 -20.21
CA ASP A 223 -36.69 24.50 -19.35
C ASP A 223 -35.25 24.89 -18.93
N ALA A 224 -34.23 24.33 -19.59
CA ALA A 224 -32.83 24.47 -19.18
C ALA A 224 -32.36 25.93 -19.09
N GLY A 225 -32.82 26.77 -20.02
CA GLY A 225 -32.52 28.21 -20.07
C GLY A 225 -33.53 29.10 -19.34
N ALA A 226 -34.55 28.52 -18.70
CA ALA A 226 -35.57 29.29 -18.00
C ALA A 226 -35.08 29.72 -16.61
N THR A 227 -35.61 30.84 -16.13
CA THR A 227 -35.39 31.36 -14.78
C THR A 227 -36.69 31.29 -14.00
N TYR A 228 -36.60 30.85 -12.75
CA TYR A 228 -37.73 30.69 -11.83
C TYR A 228 -37.40 31.28 -10.48
N GLU A 229 -38.41 31.46 -9.64
CA GLU A 229 -38.21 31.85 -8.24
C GLU A 229 -37.46 30.77 -7.45
N ALA A 230 -36.66 31.21 -6.48
CA ALA A 230 -35.80 30.34 -5.66
C ALA A 230 -36.51 29.12 -5.03
N PRO A 231 -37.74 29.22 -4.49
CA PRO A 231 -38.42 28.06 -3.91
C PRO A 231 -38.68 26.94 -4.92
N LEU A 232 -39.02 27.29 -6.17
CA LEU A 232 -39.29 26.31 -7.23
C LEU A 232 -37.99 25.65 -7.70
N MET A 233 -36.94 26.44 -7.93
CA MET A 233 -35.61 25.90 -8.30
C MET A 233 -35.07 24.92 -7.26
N LYS A 234 -35.19 25.24 -5.96
CA LYS A 234 -34.82 24.35 -4.85
C LYS A 234 -35.62 23.05 -4.85
N LYS A 235 -36.94 23.12 -5.11
CA LYS A 235 -37.80 21.94 -5.21
C LYS A 235 -37.37 21.04 -6.37
N ILE A 236 -37.06 21.63 -7.53
CA ILE A 236 -36.58 20.89 -8.71
C ILE A 236 -35.21 20.24 -8.42
N LEU A 237 -34.29 20.96 -7.78
CA LEU A 237 -33.00 20.41 -7.31
C LEU A 237 -33.19 19.16 -6.48
N ARG A 238 -34.08 19.23 -5.47
CA ARG A 238 -34.35 18.11 -4.60
C ARG A 238 -34.92 16.90 -5.35
N VAL A 239 -35.82 17.13 -6.30
CA VAL A 239 -36.38 16.04 -7.12
C VAL A 239 -35.31 15.38 -8.00
N ILE A 240 -34.49 16.19 -8.69
CA ILE A 240 -33.41 15.67 -9.54
C ILE A 240 -32.38 14.91 -8.72
N PHE A 241 -32.02 15.44 -7.54
CA PHE A 241 -31.08 14.78 -6.64
C PHE A 241 -31.59 13.41 -6.17
N LEU A 242 -32.89 13.31 -5.80
CA LEU A 242 -33.51 12.04 -5.42
C LEU A 242 -33.58 11.07 -6.61
N ASP A 243 -33.88 11.54 -7.81
CA ASP A 243 -33.89 10.71 -9.03
C ASP A 243 -32.48 10.17 -9.36
N LEU A 244 -31.44 10.99 -9.21
CA LEU A 244 -30.05 10.56 -9.37
C LEU A 244 -29.66 9.51 -8.33
N LEU A 245 -30.13 9.64 -7.09
CA LEU A 245 -29.88 8.68 -6.02
C LEU A 245 -30.61 7.36 -6.27
N GLU A 246 -31.90 7.41 -6.62
CA GLU A 246 -32.73 6.24 -6.92
C GLU A 246 -32.15 5.43 -8.09
N LYS A 247 -31.64 6.12 -9.11
CA LYS A 247 -30.96 5.52 -10.27
C LYS A 247 -29.50 5.14 -10.00
N GLN A 248 -29.02 5.25 -8.76
CA GLN A 248 -27.64 4.95 -8.35
C GLN A 248 -26.58 5.67 -9.17
N LYS A 249 -26.86 6.91 -9.62
CA LYS A 249 -25.91 7.77 -10.32
C LYS A 249 -25.03 8.57 -9.36
N ILE A 250 -25.50 8.75 -8.13
CA ILE A 250 -24.76 9.36 -7.04
C ILE A 250 -24.82 8.48 -5.79
N MET A 251 -23.77 8.54 -4.96
CA MET A 251 -23.73 7.99 -3.61
C MET A 251 -23.75 9.11 -2.58
N ILE A 252 -24.29 8.81 -1.40
CA ILE A 252 -24.40 9.72 -0.26
C ILE A 252 -23.45 9.27 0.84
N TYR A 253 -22.73 10.23 1.42
CA TYR A 253 -21.91 10.03 2.61
C TYR A 253 -22.45 10.79 3.83
N ASP A 254 -23.26 11.82 3.63
CA ASP A 254 -23.88 12.63 4.68
C ASP A 254 -25.37 12.82 4.38
N ASN A 255 -26.24 12.57 5.36
CA ASN A 255 -27.70 12.58 5.21
C ASN A 255 -28.34 13.98 5.31
N ASP A 256 -27.56 15.04 5.50
CA ASP A 256 -28.08 16.42 5.55
C ASP A 256 -28.23 17.06 4.16
N PHE A 257 -29.47 17.06 3.64
CA PHE A 257 -29.89 17.55 2.31
C PHE A 257 -30.89 18.70 2.33
N SER A 258 -30.71 19.68 3.21
CA SER A 258 -31.67 20.80 3.27
C SER A 258 -31.65 21.69 2.02
N PHE A 259 -30.53 21.74 1.29
CA PHE A 259 -30.21 22.76 0.27
C PHE A 259 -30.57 24.20 0.73
N GLY A 260 -30.69 24.41 2.06
CA GLY A 260 -31.31 25.60 2.64
C GLY A 260 -30.55 26.86 2.29
N ASP A 261 -29.22 26.77 2.37
CA ASP A 261 -28.27 27.86 2.15
C ASP A 261 -28.04 28.18 0.66
N LEU A 262 -28.59 27.39 -0.27
CA LEU A 262 -28.35 27.56 -1.70
C LEU A 262 -29.32 28.59 -2.30
N ALA A 263 -28.91 29.85 -2.45
CA ALA A 263 -29.69 30.87 -3.17
C ALA A 263 -29.30 30.91 -4.66
N PRO A 264 -30.25 31.09 -5.60
CA PRO A 264 -29.93 31.38 -6.99
C PRO A 264 -29.20 32.71 -7.13
N TYR A 265 -28.28 32.81 -8.08
CA TYR A 265 -27.70 34.09 -8.48
C TYR A 265 -28.66 34.89 -9.38
N GLU A 266 -28.37 36.18 -9.55
CA GLU A 266 -29.12 37.02 -10.47
C GLU A 266 -29.02 36.47 -11.90
N ASN A 267 -30.17 36.28 -12.56
CA ASN A 267 -30.29 35.71 -13.91
C ASN A 267 -29.73 34.28 -14.07
N GLU A 268 -29.52 33.54 -12.98
CA GLU A 268 -29.11 32.13 -13.07
C GLU A 268 -30.23 31.29 -13.69
N THR A 269 -29.89 30.52 -14.72
CA THR A 269 -30.85 29.59 -15.33
C THR A 269 -31.07 28.38 -14.43
N LEU A 270 -32.20 27.68 -14.63
CA LEU A 270 -32.51 26.46 -13.90
C LEU A 270 -31.37 25.44 -14.04
N ALA A 271 -30.86 25.20 -15.25
CA ALA A 271 -29.79 24.23 -15.45
C ALA A 271 -28.49 24.60 -14.71
N GLU A 272 -28.13 25.89 -14.67
CA GLU A 272 -26.95 26.38 -13.93
C GLU A 272 -27.13 26.20 -12.42
N PHE A 273 -28.28 26.57 -11.89
CA PHE A 273 -28.60 26.40 -10.46
C PHE A 273 -28.48 24.94 -10.02
N ILE A 274 -29.03 24.01 -10.81
CA ILE A 274 -29.00 22.58 -10.48
C ILE A 274 -27.57 22.03 -10.55
N LYS A 275 -26.83 22.35 -11.62
CA LYS A 275 -25.43 21.93 -11.77
C LYS A 275 -24.58 22.44 -10.60
N ARG A 276 -24.76 23.70 -10.20
CA ARG A 276 -24.06 24.30 -9.07
C ARG A 276 -24.42 23.64 -7.74
N GLY A 277 -25.70 23.34 -7.52
CA GLY A 277 -26.14 22.63 -6.32
C GLY A 277 -25.49 21.25 -6.15
N ILE A 278 -25.46 20.46 -7.23
CA ILE A 278 -24.81 19.15 -7.21
C ILE A 278 -23.29 19.28 -7.08
N ALA A 279 -22.67 20.20 -7.81
CA ALA A 279 -21.23 20.46 -7.72
C ALA A 279 -20.80 20.90 -6.31
N LEU A 280 -21.62 21.70 -5.61
CA LEU A 280 -21.37 22.10 -4.24
C LEU A 280 -21.35 20.89 -3.30
N TYR A 281 -22.35 20.00 -3.38
CA TYR A 281 -22.40 18.81 -2.52
C TYR A 281 -21.25 17.84 -2.81
N LEU A 282 -20.82 17.76 -4.07
CA LEU A 282 -19.63 16.99 -4.46
C LEU A 282 -18.36 17.61 -3.86
N ALA A 283 -18.20 18.94 -3.95
CA ALA A 283 -17.06 19.67 -3.39
C ALA A 283 -17.00 19.62 -1.85
N MET A 284 -18.16 19.65 -1.19
CA MET A 284 -18.29 19.42 0.25
C MET A 284 -18.01 17.97 0.64
N GLY A 285 -17.93 17.06 -0.34
CA GLY A 285 -17.70 15.65 -0.08
C GLY A 285 -18.89 14.92 0.54
N LYS A 286 -20.09 15.50 0.48
CA LYS A 286 -21.35 14.92 0.97
C LYS A 286 -21.87 13.83 0.03
N ILE A 287 -21.49 13.88 -1.25
CA ILE A 287 -21.83 12.89 -2.27
C ILE A 287 -20.60 12.48 -3.09
N ASP A 288 -20.75 11.40 -3.86
CA ASP A 288 -19.88 11.04 -4.98
C ASP A 288 -20.71 10.64 -6.18
N ILE A 289 -20.08 10.54 -7.34
CA ILE A 289 -20.69 10.14 -8.60
C ILE A 289 -20.28 8.70 -8.88
N VAL A 290 -21.28 7.85 -9.11
CA VAL A 290 -21.10 6.45 -9.44
C VAL A 290 -21.02 6.32 -10.96
N SER A 291 -19.87 5.89 -11.47
CA SER A 291 -19.71 5.61 -12.90
C SER A 291 -19.66 4.12 -13.23
N GLY A 292 -19.28 3.26 -12.27
CA GLY A 292 -19.06 1.84 -12.52
C GLY A 292 -17.88 1.56 -13.47
N ASP A 293 -17.03 2.58 -13.68
CA ASP A 293 -15.90 2.47 -14.58
C ASP A 293 -14.84 1.51 -14.02
N THR A 294 -14.16 0.86 -14.94
CA THR A 294 -12.97 0.06 -14.72
C THR A 294 -11.73 0.82 -15.17
N VAL A 295 -10.59 0.38 -14.68
CA VAL A 295 -9.28 0.81 -15.16
C VAL A 295 -8.43 -0.40 -15.50
N ARG A 296 -7.56 -0.26 -16.49
CA ARG A 296 -6.66 -1.33 -16.90
C ARG A 296 -5.29 -1.11 -16.28
N PHE A 297 -4.67 -2.17 -15.78
CA PHE A 297 -3.27 -2.20 -15.40
C PHE A 297 -2.51 -3.16 -16.31
N GLN A 298 -1.31 -2.76 -16.71
CA GLN A 298 -0.40 -3.54 -17.55
C GLN A 298 0.95 -3.65 -16.85
N GLY A 299 1.58 -4.81 -16.89
CA GLY A 299 2.86 -5.03 -16.22
C GLY A 299 3.07 -6.49 -15.82
N ASP A 300 3.93 -6.70 -14.83
CA ASP A 300 4.23 -8.02 -14.27
C ASP A 300 3.00 -8.68 -13.63
N LEU A 301 2.62 -9.86 -14.12
CA LEU A 301 1.47 -10.62 -13.65
C LEU A 301 1.40 -10.77 -12.12
N ARG A 302 2.53 -10.95 -11.43
CA ARG A 302 2.53 -11.11 -9.95
C ARG A 302 2.04 -9.84 -9.26
N VAL A 303 2.46 -8.68 -9.76
CA VAL A 303 2.03 -7.38 -9.25
C VAL A 303 0.55 -7.16 -9.60
N LEU A 304 0.15 -7.53 -10.81
CA LEU A 304 -1.23 -7.42 -11.26
C LEU A 304 -2.17 -8.31 -10.41
N GLU A 305 -1.77 -9.54 -10.06
CA GLU A 305 -2.57 -10.40 -9.16
C GLU A 305 -2.81 -9.73 -7.80
N ASP A 306 -1.78 -9.12 -7.19
CA ASP A 306 -1.94 -8.40 -5.92
C ASP A 306 -2.79 -7.13 -6.06
N ILE A 307 -2.69 -6.40 -7.18
CA ILE A 307 -3.58 -5.26 -7.48
C ILE A 307 -5.02 -5.73 -7.65
N ARG A 308 -5.25 -6.84 -8.37
CA ARG A 308 -6.59 -7.43 -8.52
C ARG A 308 -7.16 -7.81 -7.17
N TYR A 309 -6.37 -8.49 -6.35
CA TYR A 309 -6.80 -8.91 -5.02
C TYR A 309 -7.08 -7.72 -4.09
N LEU A 310 -6.29 -6.65 -4.20
CA LEU A 310 -6.55 -5.38 -3.51
C LEU A 310 -7.88 -4.77 -3.97
N ALA A 311 -8.15 -4.76 -5.28
CA ALA A 311 -9.39 -4.23 -5.85
C ALA A 311 -10.64 -5.02 -5.41
N GLU A 312 -10.56 -6.35 -5.45
CA GLU A 312 -11.62 -7.27 -4.98
C GLU A 312 -11.95 -7.09 -3.50
N ASN A 313 -10.99 -6.59 -2.71
CA ASN A 313 -11.16 -6.30 -1.28
C ASN A 313 -11.33 -4.79 -0.98
N GLY A 314 -11.78 -4.01 -1.97
CA GLY A 314 -12.19 -2.61 -1.79
C GLY A 314 -11.04 -1.63 -1.60
N TYR A 315 -9.84 -1.94 -2.10
CA TYR A 315 -8.67 -1.06 -2.02
C TYR A 315 -8.25 -0.65 -0.60
N GLY A 316 -8.55 -1.51 0.39
CA GLY A 316 -8.23 -1.25 1.80
C GLY A 316 -9.13 -0.21 2.45
N GLU A 317 -10.29 0.08 1.87
CA GLU A 317 -11.32 0.95 2.41
C GLU A 317 -12.74 0.38 2.21
N ASP A 318 -13.69 0.86 3.01
CA ASP A 318 -15.11 0.57 2.79
C ASP A 318 -15.73 1.62 1.85
N LYS A 319 -17.03 1.47 1.55
CA LYS A 319 -17.78 2.40 0.70
C LYS A 319 -17.90 3.82 1.28
N PHE A 320 -17.50 4.06 2.52
CA PHE A 320 -17.55 5.35 3.20
C PHE A 320 -16.15 5.96 3.41
N GLY A 321 -15.10 5.30 2.93
CA GLY A 321 -13.71 5.74 3.09
C GLY A 321 -13.07 5.36 4.43
N ASN A 322 -13.71 4.50 5.24
CA ASN A 322 -13.09 3.99 6.45
C ASN A 322 -12.05 2.92 6.09
N ASN A 323 -10.90 2.98 6.74
CA ASN A 323 -9.84 1.99 6.56
C ASN A 323 -10.32 0.59 6.92
N THR A 324 -10.21 -0.35 5.98
CA THR A 324 -10.46 -1.78 6.23
C THR A 324 -9.15 -2.52 6.46
N VAL A 325 -9.25 -3.67 7.13
CA VAL A 325 -8.09 -4.53 7.37
C VAL A 325 -7.68 -5.17 6.05
N LEU A 326 -6.43 -4.96 5.65
CA LEU A 326 -5.91 -5.59 4.44
C LEU A 326 -5.93 -7.12 4.55
N PRO A 327 -6.27 -7.83 3.46
CA PRO A 327 -6.18 -9.28 3.38
C PRO A 327 -4.82 -9.83 3.81
N LYS A 328 -4.79 -11.08 4.29
CA LYS A 328 -3.53 -11.71 4.76
C LYS A 328 -2.43 -11.70 3.70
N ASN A 329 -2.76 -11.93 2.43
CA ASN A 329 -1.78 -11.97 1.34
C ASN A 329 -1.13 -10.59 1.09
N LEU A 330 -1.81 -9.50 1.48
CA LEU A 330 -1.32 -8.12 1.35
C LEU A 330 -0.84 -7.56 2.70
N SER A 331 -0.57 -8.40 3.70
CA SER A 331 -0.18 -7.94 5.04
C SER A 331 1.14 -7.18 5.06
N TYR A 332 1.99 -7.40 4.06
CA TYR A 332 3.26 -6.69 3.88
C TYR A 332 3.07 -5.18 3.60
N LEU A 333 1.89 -4.75 3.15
CA LEU A 333 1.58 -3.33 2.91
C LEU A 333 1.24 -2.53 4.17
N LYS A 334 1.02 -3.20 5.31
CA LYS A 334 0.61 -2.58 6.59
C LYS A 334 1.70 -1.73 7.26
N ARG A 335 2.93 -1.75 6.75
CA ARG A 335 4.09 -1.10 7.33
C ARG A 335 4.47 0.13 6.54
#